data_AF-A0AAP0J719-F1
#
_entry.id   AF-A0AAP0J719-F1
#
_cell.length_a   1.000
_cell.length_b   1.000
_cell.length_c   1.000
_cell.angle_alpha   90.00
_cell.angle_beta   90.00
_cell.angle_gamma   90.00
#
_symmetry.space_group_name_H-M   'P 1'
#
loop_
_entity.id
_entity.type
_entity.pdbx_description
1 polymer ?
#
loop_
_entity_poly.entity_id
_entity_poly.type
_entity_poly.pdbx_seq_one_letter_code
_entity_poly.pdbx_strand_id
1 'polypeptide(L)'
;MAMITTHRSLSGSSQSPRSPSPQPSLSVSVIDPVKLGNGVQAYISYESLLSSDVLLMDVQSKVSDVVLGKEKPVEESNPAYEKLKHYIFELENHLAEAQKHAFRLVKRHRELGQSLADFGKAVKLLSASEQKTLGKAFSDLGTKAEMLSAKLQKEAHNLLMNFEEPLKDYVRAVQSIKATMVERANAFRQQCELAETIKLKEINLDKLMLTRSEKVGEAEIEYKELKVEGEEVTRRFETIVHRMNEEIVHFQEQKTLDLGLAFHEFAKGQAQLANEIADAWRSLLPKLEACSSTHT
;
A
#
# COMPACT_ATOMS: atom_id res chain seq x y z
N MET A 1 13.53 -54.02 -2.36
CA MET A 1 14.23 -54.83 -3.40
C MET A 1 13.48 -54.61 -4.71
N ALA A 2 14.21 -54.21 -5.79
CA ALA A 2 13.73 -53.86 -7.15
C ALA A 2 12.93 -52.53 -7.27
N MET A 3 13.32 -51.42 -7.96
CA MET A 3 14.13 -51.15 -9.19
C MET A 3 13.58 -51.93 -10.40
N ILE A 4 13.18 -51.45 -11.57
CA ILE A 4 13.32 -50.21 -12.39
C ILE A 4 12.24 -50.33 -13.50
N THR A 5 11.78 -49.24 -14.15
CA THR A 5 11.66 -49.22 -15.62
C THR A 5 11.84 -47.78 -16.14
N THR A 6 12.81 -47.65 -17.05
CA THR A 6 13.21 -46.45 -17.80
C THR A 6 12.56 -46.48 -19.19
N HIS A 7 12.20 -45.33 -19.76
CA HIS A 7 12.18 -45.15 -21.22
C HIS A 7 12.74 -43.78 -21.63
N ARG A 8 13.41 -43.77 -22.79
CA ARG A 8 14.36 -42.76 -23.30
C ARG A 8 13.88 -42.19 -24.66
N SER A 9 14.07 -40.88 -24.87
CA SER A 9 14.32 -40.11 -26.15
C SER A 9 13.25 -40.13 -27.28
N LEU A 10 12.97 -39.10 -28.11
CA LEU A 10 13.69 -37.90 -28.59
C LEU A 10 12.72 -36.92 -29.34
N SER A 11 13.17 -35.65 -29.52
CA SER A 11 12.80 -34.62 -30.53
C SER A 11 11.83 -33.47 -30.15
N GLY A 12 12.25 -32.23 -30.47
CA GLY A 12 11.35 -31.10 -30.77
C GLY A 12 11.54 -29.78 -30.01
N SER A 13 12.28 -28.83 -30.62
CA SER A 13 12.17 -27.36 -30.52
C SER A 13 12.16 -26.64 -29.16
N SER A 14 13.19 -25.81 -28.95
CA SER A 14 13.25 -24.76 -27.91
C SER A 14 12.19 -23.68 -28.10
N GLN A 15 11.21 -23.64 -27.19
CA GLN A 15 10.48 -22.42 -26.82
C GLN A 15 10.54 -22.29 -25.30
N SER A 16 11.04 -21.14 -24.82
CA SER A 16 11.03 -20.80 -23.39
C SER A 16 9.58 -20.61 -22.91
N PRO A 17 9.14 -21.27 -21.82
CA PRO A 17 7.82 -21.01 -21.28
C PRO A 17 7.83 -19.74 -20.41
N ARG A 18 6.85 -18.88 -20.67
CA ARG A 18 6.41 -17.75 -19.83
C ARG A 18 6.42 -18.15 -18.34
N SER A 19 6.97 -17.29 -17.49
CA SER A 19 6.79 -17.35 -16.04
C SER A 19 5.29 -17.33 -15.71
N PRO A 20 4.77 -18.25 -14.87
CA PRO A 20 3.39 -18.19 -14.43
C PRO A 20 3.22 -17.04 -13.43
N SER A 21 2.09 -16.33 -13.54
CA SER A 21 1.59 -15.37 -12.55
C SER A 21 1.51 -16.02 -11.16
N PRO A 22 1.77 -15.29 -10.06
CA PRO A 22 1.69 -15.88 -8.73
C PRO A 22 0.24 -16.28 -8.43
N GLN A 23 0.00 -17.59 -8.34
CA GLN A 23 -1.25 -18.10 -7.78
C GLN A 23 -1.16 -18.04 -6.25
N PRO A 24 -2.27 -17.72 -5.56
CA PRO A 24 -2.29 -17.74 -4.10
C PRO A 24 -2.11 -19.18 -3.63
N SER A 25 -0.93 -19.51 -3.11
CA SER A 25 -0.65 -20.82 -2.51
C SER A 25 -1.04 -20.78 -1.04
N LEU A 26 -2.09 -21.52 -0.70
CA LEU A 26 -2.43 -21.84 0.69
C LEU A 26 -1.39 -22.83 1.24
N SER A 27 -0.58 -22.40 2.20
CA SER A 27 0.34 -23.29 2.94
C SER A 27 -0.28 -23.65 4.29
N VAL A 28 -0.55 -24.94 4.52
CA VAL A 28 -1.01 -25.47 5.80
C VAL A 28 0.16 -26.18 6.47
N SER A 29 0.55 -25.74 7.65
CA SER A 29 1.50 -26.46 8.52
C SER A 29 0.79 -26.96 9.77
N VAL A 30 0.91 -28.26 10.04
CA VAL A 30 0.37 -28.91 11.24
C VAL A 30 1.46 -28.90 12.31
N ILE A 31 1.13 -28.40 13.50
CA ILE A 31 2.04 -28.41 14.64
C ILE A 31 2.00 -29.79 15.32
N ASP A 32 3.09 -30.17 15.98
CA ASP A 32 3.18 -31.43 16.71
C ASP A 32 2.02 -31.61 17.72
N PRO A 33 1.42 -32.82 17.80
CA PRO A 33 0.27 -33.07 18.66
C PRO A 33 0.58 -32.84 20.14
N VAL A 34 -0.32 -32.13 20.82
CA VAL A 34 -0.24 -31.91 22.27
C VAL A 34 -1.32 -32.72 22.96
N LYS A 35 -0.92 -33.57 23.93
CA LYS A 35 -1.86 -34.30 24.79
C LYS A 35 -2.37 -33.37 25.88
N LEU A 36 -3.68 -33.16 25.93
CA LEU A 36 -4.35 -32.33 26.93
C LEU A 36 -5.24 -33.21 27.82
N GLY A 37 -5.18 -32.94 29.14
CA GLY A 37 -5.92 -33.69 30.16
C GLY A 37 -5.18 -34.91 30.72
N ASN A 38 -5.65 -35.42 31.87
CA ASN A 38 -5.08 -36.58 32.58
C ASN A 38 -6.14 -37.68 32.77
N GLY A 39 -5.70 -38.95 32.69
CA GLY A 39 -6.57 -40.11 32.87
C GLY A 39 -7.49 -40.38 31.68
N VAL A 40 -8.70 -40.88 31.96
CA VAL A 40 -9.69 -41.31 30.93
C VAL A 40 -10.22 -40.14 30.08
N GLN A 41 -9.98 -38.90 30.51
CA GLN A 41 -10.36 -37.68 29.78
C GLN A 41 -9.26 -37.12 28.86
N ALA A 42 -8.10 -37.78 28.72
CA ALA A 42 -7.02 -37.25 27.90
C ALA A 42 -7.34 -37.34 26.40
N TYR A 43 -7.15 -36.25 25.67
CA TYR A 43 -7.27 -36.20 24.21
C TYR A 43 -6.05 -35.55 23.57
N ILE A 44 -5.81 -35.87 22.30
CA ILE A 44 -4.72 -35.30 21.50
C ILE A 44 -5.30 -34.17 20.65
N SER A 45 -4.75 -32.97 20.80
CA SER A 45 -5.09 -31.80 19.98
C SER A 45 -4.00 -31.57 18.93
N TYR A 46 -4.43 -31.25 17.71
CA TYR A 46 -3.56 -30.78 16.63
C TYR A 46 -3.93 -29.33 16.33
N GLU A 47 -3.03 -28.39 16.58
CA GLU A 47 -3.19 -27.02 16.11
C GLU A 47 -2.60 -26.90 14.70
N SER A 48 -3.35 -26.30 13.78
CA SER A 48 -2.87 -25.99 12.43
C SER A 48 -2.69 -24.49 12.29
N LEU A 49 -1.54 -24.07 11.76
CA LEU A 49 -1.29 -22.67 11.41
C LEU A 49 -1.67 -22.47 9.94
N LEU A 50 -2.70 -21.65 9.73
CA LEU A 50 -3.10 -21.16 8.42
C LEU A 50 -2.59 -19.73 8.28
N SER A 51 -1.52 -19.52 7.49
CA SER A 51 -1.06 -18.17 7.19
C SER A 51 -1.89 -17.58 6.05
N SER A 52 -2.99 -16.93 6.44
CA SER A 52 -3.75 -16.00 5.60
C SER A 52 -4.61 -15.13 6.52
N ASP A 53 -3.97 -14.21 7.22
CA ASP A 53 -4.60 -13.38 8.27
C ASP A 53 -5.84 -12.63 7.74
N VAL A 54 -5.84 -12.25 6.46
CA VAL A 54 -6.97 -11.56 5.82
C VAL A 54 -8.19 -12.49 5.64
N LEU A 55 -7.98 -13.74 5.21
CA LEU A 55 -9.09 -14.67 4.96
C LEU A 55 -9.67 -15.23 6.26
N LEU A 56 -8.82 -15.46 7.27
CA LEU A 56 -9.27 -15.94 8.58
C LEU A 56 -10.03 -14.87 9.35
N MET A 57 -9.56 -13.62 9.34
CA MET A 57 -10.32 -12.52 9.95
C MET A 57 -11.66 -12.31 9.26
N ASP A 58 -11.72 -12.44 7.93
CA ASP A 58 -12.96 -12.30 7.16
C ASP A 58 -13.94 -13.45 7.42
N VAL A 59 -13.44 -14.70 7.55
CA VAL A 59 -14.27 -15.86 7.94
C VAL A 59 -14.75 -15.75 9.39
N GLN A 60 -13.88 -15.34 10.31
CA GLN A 60 -14.22 -15.21 11.73
C GLN A 60 -15.23 -14.08 11.96
N SER A 61 -15.11 -12.96 11.23
CA SER A 61 -16.11 -11.89 11.20
C SER A 61 -17.45 -12.39 10.64
N LYS A 62 -17.42 -13.13 9.52
CA LYS A 62 -18.63 -13.65 8.86
C LYS A 62 -19.40 -14.66 9.72
N VAL A 63 -18.71 -15.51 10.49
CA VAL A 63 -19.38 -16.46 11.41
C VAL A 63 -19.96 -15.74 12.62
N SER A 64 -19.30 -14.70 13.13
CA SER A 64 -19.79 -13.92 14.27
C SER A 64 -21.04 -13.09 13.93
N ASP A 65 -21.13 -12.54 12.71
CA ASP A 65 -22.30 -11.76 12.28
C ASP A 65 -23.54 -12.63 12.05
N VAL A 66 -23.36 -13.87 11.55
CA VAL A 66 -24.45 -14.85 11.37
C VAL A 66 -25.02 -15.32 12.71
N VAL A 67 -24.18 -15.53 13.73
CA VAL A 67 -24.60 -15.97 15.06
C VAL A 67 -25.32 -14.86 15.84
N LEU A 68 -25.03 -13.59 15.55
CA LEU A 68 -25.64 -12.43 16.21
C LEU A 68 -26.90 -11.90 15.53
N GLY A 69 -27.37 -12.54 14.44
CA GLY A 69 -28.53 -12.07 13.69
C GLY A 69 -28.33 -10.68 13.08
N LYS A 70 -27.08 -10.26 12.89
CA LYS A 70 -26.77 -9.02 12.18
C LYS A 70 -26.96 -9.30 10.71
N GLU A 71 -28.10 -8.87 10.18
CA GLU A 71 -28.37 -8.84 8.75
C GLU A 71 -27.16 -8.21 8.07
N LYS A 72 -26.59 -8.88 7.05
CA LYS A 72 -25.41 -8.37 6.35
C LYS A 72 -25.72 -6.96 5.87
N PRO A 73 -24.84 -5.98 6.11
CA PRO A 73 -25.08 -4.63 5.63
C PRO A 73 -25.31 -4.69 4.12
N VAL A 74 -26.42 -4.10 3.67
CA VAL A 74 -26.80 -4.05 2.26
C VAL A 74 -25.63 -3.46 1.47
N GLU A 75 -25.07 -4.27 0.57
CA GLU A 75 -23.85 -3.94 -0.15
C GLU A 75 -24.13 -3.72 -1.65
N GLU A 76 -23.56 -2.64 -2.19
CA GLU A 76 -23.75 -2.25 -3.58
C GLU A 76 -23.10 -3.29 -4.52
N SER A 77 -23.94 -4.05 -5.24
CA SER A 77 -23.49 -5.10 -6.16
C SER A 77 -23.16 -4.58 -7.57
N ASN A 78 -22.45 -3.45 -7.67
CA ASN A 78 -22.03 -2.84 -8.94
C ASN A 78 -20.62 -3.32 -9.33
N PRO A 79 -20.45 -4.06 -10.46
CA PRO A 79 -19.13 -4.60 -10.85
C PRO A 79 -18.06 -3.55 -11.12
N ALA A 80 -18.42 -2.38 -11.64
CA ALA A 80 -17.46 -1.30 -11.89
C ALA A 80 -16.99 -0.66 -10.58
N TYR A 81 -17.92 -0.49 -9.63
CA TYR A 81 -17.59 0.02 -8.31
C TYR A 81 -16.72 -0.98 -7.52
N GLU A 82 -17.00 -2.29 -7.60
CA GLU A 82 -16.17 -3.31 -6.95
C GLU A 82 -14.71 -3.28 -7.44
N LYS A 83 -14.52 -3.17 -8.76
CA LYS A 83 -13.19 -2.99 -9.36
C LYS A 83 -12.51 -1.73 -8.84
N LEU A 84 -13.26 -0.63 -8.70
CA LEU A 84 -12.74 0.61 -8.15
C LEU A 84 -12.33 0.45 -6.67
N LYS A 85 -13.16 -0.21 -5.84
CA LYS A 85 -12.80 -0.52 -4.44
C LYS A 85 -11.46 -1.24 -4.40
N HIS A 86 -11.34 -2.37 -5.10
CA HIS A 86 -10.09 -3.13 -5.15
C HIS A 86 -8.90 -2.28 -5.61
N TYR A 87 -9.06 -1.50 -6.67
CA TYR A 87 -8.01 -0.60 -7.15
C TYR A 87 -7.55 0.39 -6.07
N ILE A 88 -8.47 1.03 -5.36
CA ILE A 88 -8.16 2.04 -4.34
C ILE A 88 -7.44 1.40 -3.14
N PHE A 89 -7.86 0.23 -2.67
CA PHE A 89 -7.20 -0.47 -1.56
C PHE A 89 -5.77 -0.91 -1.94
N GLU A 90 -5.59 -1.49 -3.12
CA GLU A 90 -4.26 -1.87 -3.61
C GLU A 90 -3.36 -0.65 -3.83
N LEU A 91 -3.92 0.44 -4.35
CA LEU A 91 -3.18 1.68 -4.57
C LEU A 91 -2.68 2.28 -3.24
N GLU A 92 -3.50 2.28 -2.20
CA GLU A 92 -3.08 2.75 -0.86
C GLU A 92 -1.87 1.94 -0.36
N ASN A 93 -1.94 0.60 -0.45
CA ASN A 93 -0.87 -0.28 -0.01
C ASN A 93 0.44 0.02 -0.77
N HIS A 94 0.37 0.14 -2.09
CA HIS A 94 1.55 0.41 -2.91
C HIS A 94 2.16 1.79 -2.61
N LEU A 95 1.33 2.83 -2.50
CA LEU A 95 1.80 4.19 -2.19
C LEU A 95 2.38 4.27 -0.80
N ALA A 96 1.76 3.63 0.20
CA ALA A 96 2.26 3.63 1.57
C ALA A 96 3.60 2.91 1.70
N GLU A 97 3.77 1.76 1.04
CA GLU A 97 5.06 1.05 1.06
C GLU A 97 6.15 1.84 0.30
N ALA A 98 5.80 2.45 -0.84
CA ALA A 98 6.72 3.33 -1.56
C ALA A 98 7.15 4.53 -0.72
N GLN A 99 6.22 5.22 -0.06
CA GLN A 99 6.48 6.33 0.85
C GLN A 99 7.41 5.92 1.99
N LYS A 100 7.15 4.78 2.62
CA LYS A 100 7.99 4.22 3.69
C LYS A 100 9.40 3.93 3.23
N HIS A 101 9.58 3.37 2.03
CA HIS A 101 10.91 3.15 1.45
C HIS A 101 11.62 4.45 1.09
N ALA A 102 10.90 5.43 0.52
CA ALA A 102 11.44 6.76 0.24
C ALA A 102 11.93 7.45 1.52
N PHE A 103 11.13 7.43 2.58
CA PHE A 103 11.51 7.97 3.89
C PHE A 103 12.76 7.30 4.48
N ARG A 104 12.84 5.97 4.40
CA ARG A 104 14.03 5.22 4.84
C ARG A 104 15.28 5.61 4.03
N LEU A 105 15.13 5.83 2.73
CA LEU A 105 16.23 6.27 1.87
C LEU A 105 16.71 7.69 2.21
N VAL A 106 15.79 8.62 2.47
CA VAL A 106 16.11 9.97 2.98
C VAL A 106 16.94 9.87 4.26
N LYS A 107 16.46 9.07 5.23
CA LYS A 107 17.15 8.87 6.52
C LYS A 107 18.56 8.30 6.30
N ARG A 108 18.69 7.26 5.48
CA ARG A 108 19.98 6.65 5.14
C ARG A 108 20.96 7.65 4.54
N HIS A 109 20.53 8.49 3.59
CA HIS A 109 21.40 9.49 2.97
C HIS A 109 21.86 10.55 3.98
N ARG A 110 20.97 10.99 4.88
CA ARG A 110 21.33 11.93 5.96
C ARG A 110 22.35 11.35 6.92
N GLU A 111 22.14 10.11 7.36
CA GLU A 111 23.04 9.42 8.29
C GLU A 111 24.40 9.18 7.65
N LEU A 112 24.45 8.66 6.42
CA LEU A 112 25.69 8.45 5.68
C LEU A 112 26.42 9.78 5.44
N GLY A 113 25.69 10.84 5.08
CA GLY A 113 26.24 12.18 4.93
C GLY A 113 26.88 12.66 6.23
N GLN A 114 26.22 12.49 7.37
CA GLN A 114 26.77 12.86 8.67
C GLN A 114 28.04 12.07 9.00
N SER A 115 28.02 10.75 8.81
CA SER A 115 29.20 9.90 9.04
C SER A 115 30.39 10.31 8.16
N LEU A 116 30.17 10.68 6.91
CA LEU A 116 31.23 11.18 6.02
C LEU A 116 31.78 12.54 6.45
N ALA A 117 30.94 13.43 7.01
CA ALA A 117 31.42 14.69 7.56
C ALA A 117 32.34 14.45 8.76
N ASP A 118 31.93 13.58 9.68
CA ASP A 118 32.70 13.30 10.89
C ASP A 118 34.00 12.53 10.57
N PHE A 119 33.93 11.58 9.63
CA PHE A 119 35.11 10.93 9.07
C PHE A 119 36.06 11.95 8.43
N GLY A 120 35.54 12.85 7.60
CA GLY A 120 36.35 13.87 6.93
C GLY A 120 37.10 14.77 7.91
N LYS A 121 36.43 15.23 8.97
CA LYS A 121 37.03 16.01 10.07
C LYS A 121 38.12 15.21 10.79
N ALA A 122 37.84 13.97 11.17
CA ALA A 122 38.80 13.12 11.89
C ALA A 122 40.06 12.85 11.07
N VAL A 123 39.90 12.54 9.78
CA VAL A 123 41.03 12.30 8.87
C VAL A 123 41.84 13.57 8.64
N LYS A 124 41.20 14.75 8.58
CA LYS A 124 41.93 16.02 8.52
C LYS A 124 42.71 16.32 9.80
N LEU A 125 42.17 15.98 10.98
CA LEU A 125 42.93 16.09 12.22
C LEU A 125 44.16 15.15 12.22
N LEU A 126 44.00 13.92 11.74
CA LEU A 126 45.12 12.99 11.57
C LEU A 126 46.15 13.54 10.59
N SER A 127 45.70 14.19 9.50
CA SER A 127 46.59 14.80 8.52
C SER A 127 47.54 15.86 9.09
N ALA A 128 47.15 16.51 10.20
CA ALA A 128 47.98 17.49 10.89
C ALA A 128 49.06 16.86 11.79
N SER A 129 48.88 15.60 12.16
CA SER A 129 49.85 14.82 12.94
C SER A 129 50.90 14.12 12.06
N GLU A 130 50.61 13.99 10.77
CA GLU A 130 51.48 13.34 9.78
C GLU A 130 52.32 14.36 8.99
N GLN A 131 53.51 13.95 8.55
CA GLN A 131 54.40 14.79 7.73
C GLN A 131 54.47 14.28 6.28
N LYS A 132 54.94 15.14 5.37
CA LYS A 132 55.20 14.80 3.95
C LYS A 132 53.94 14.42 3.15
N THR A 133 54.05 13.44 2.27
CA THR A 133 53.02 13.04 1.29
C THR A 133 51.79 12.38 1.95
N LEU A 134 51.98 11.69 3.07
CA LEU A 134 50.90 11.00 3.80
C LEU A 134 49.91 11.98 4.43
N GLY A 135 50.38 13.04 5.10
CA GLY A 135 49.51 14.09 5.63
C GLY A 135 48.68 14.73 4.51
N LYS A 136 49.29 15.03 3.36
CA LYS A 136 48.55 15.55 2.20
C LYS A 136 47.49 14.58 1.68
N ALA A 137 47.80 13.29 1.60
CA ALA A 137 46.86 12.25 1.17
C ALA A 137 45.64 12.15 2.10
N PHE A 138 45.84 12.20 3.42
CA PHE A 138 44.75 12.24 4.40
C PHE A 138 43.94 13.54 4.29
N SER A 139 44.58 14.70 4.13
CA SER A 139 43.87 15.97 3.94
C SER A 139 42.97 15.94 2.70
N ASP A 140 43.46 15.40 1.58
CA ASP A 140 42.70 15.22 0.33
C ASP A 140 41.53 14.23 0.51
N LEU A 141 41.75 13.09 1.19
CA LEU A 141 40.72 12.13 1.52
C LEU A 141 39.61 12.75 2.38
N GLY A 142 39.99 13.47 3.44
CA GLY A 142 39.03 14.13 4.32
C GLY A 142 38.22 15.21 3.59
N THR A 143 38.87 15.96 2.69
CA THR A 143 38.18 16.95 1.84
C THR A 143 37.20 16.30 0.88
N LYS A 144 37.54 15.15 0.29
CA LYS A 144 36.62 14.38 -0.57
C LYS A 144 35.43 13.83 0.24
N ALA A 145 35.66 13.33 1.44
CA ALA A 145 34.59 12.86 2.32
C ALA A 145 33.60 13.98 2.70
N GLU A 146 34.07 15.16 3.09
CA GLU A 146 33.21 16.32 3.38
C GLU A 146 32.44 16.80 2.16
N MET A 147 33.06 16.80 0.98
CA MET A 147 32.37 17.11 -0.28
C MET A 147 31.22 16.14 -0.53
N LEU A 148 31.45 14.84 -0.41
CA LEU A 148 30.41 13.82 -0.59
C LEU A 148 29.33 13.89 0.48
N SER A 149 29.68 14.25 1.72
CA SER A 149 28.70 14.55 2.76
C SER A 149 27.72 15.63 2.31
N ALA A 150 28.21 16.77 1.79
CA ALA A 150 27.35 17.85 1.32
C ALA A 150 26.43 17.41 0.16
N LYS A 151 26.94 16.57 -0.76
CA LYS A 151 26.14 16.01 -1.86
C LYS A 151 25.03 15.08 -1.37
N LEU A 152 25.34 14.18 -0.43
CA LEU A 152 24.37 13.29 0.20
C LEU A 152 23.28 14.06 0.96
N GLN A 153 23.64 15.10 1.72
CA GLN A 153 22.66 15.92 2.42
C GLN A 153 21.74 16.67 1.46
N LYS A 154 22.30 17.22 0.38
CA LYS A 154 21.51 17.88 -0.67
C LYS A 154 20.54 16.91 -1.33
N GLU A 155 21.02 15.73 -1.72
CA GLU A 155 20.17 14.73 -2.37
C GLU A 155 19.11 14.18 -1.41
N ALA A 156 19.43 14.00 -0.12
CA ALA A 156 18.43 13.61 0.88
C ALA A 156 17.31 14.64 1.01
N HIS A 157 17.63 15.93 0.94
CA HIS A 157 16.64 17.00 0.96
C HIS A 157 15.78 17.00 -0.30
N ASN A 158 16.39 16.88 -1.48
CA ASN A 158 15.65 16.78 -2.75
C ASN A 158 14.72 15.57 -2.77
N LEU A 159 15.20 14.41 -2.35
CA LEU A 159 14.42 13.17 -2.25
C LEU A 159 13.23 13.34 -1.30
N LEU A 160 13.41 14.03 -0.18
CA LEU A 160 12.34 14.30 0.76
C LEU A 160 11.24 15.17 0.11
N MET A 161 11.63 16.31 -0.45
CA MET A 161 10.68 17.31 -0.95
C MET A 161 10.00 16.90 -2.25
N ASN A 162 10.74 16.24 -3.15
CA ASN A 162 10.28 16.02 -4.52
C ASN A 162 9.82 14.57 -4.78
N PHE A 163 9.96 13.67 -3.81
CA PHE A 163 9.55 12.28 -3.98
C PHE A 163 8.79 11.73 -2.77
N GLU A 164 9.36 11.82 -1.56
CA GLU A 164 8.71 11.26 -0.36
C GLU A 164 7.43 12.03 0.04
N GLU A 165 7.47 13.36 0.16
CA GLU A 165 6.28 14.16 0.52
C GLU A 165 5.16 14.03 -0.55
N PRO A 166 5.43 14.07 -1.87
CA PRO A 166 4.42 13.78 -2.88
C PRO A 166 3.76 12.40 -2.71
N LEU A 167 4.54 11.33 -2.46
CA LEU A 167 3.98 10.00 -2.21
C LEU A 167 3.06 10.01 -0.98
N LYS A 168 3.47 10.69 0.09
CA LYS A 168 2.71 10.83 1.33
C LYS A 168 1.40 11.60 1.13
N ASP A 169 1.40 12.65 0.32
CA ASP A 169 0.18 13.38 -0.02
C ASP A 169 -0.77 12.53 -0.89
N TYR A 170 -0.25 11.72 -1.80
CA TYR A 170 -1.07 10.75 -2.53
C TYR A 170 -1.65 9.64 -1.66
N VAL A 171 -0.93 9.17 -0.62
CA VAL A 171 -1.51 8.26 0.39
C VAL A 171 -2.71 8.93 1.08
N ARG A 172 -2.58 10.19 1.48
CA ARG A 172 -3.69 10.95 2.10
C ARG A 172 -4.87 11.14 1.15
N ALA A 173 -4.61 11.46 -0.12
CA ALA A 173 -5.66 11.59 -1.13
C ALA A 173 -6.45 10.29 -1.28
N VAL A 174 -5.77 9.14 -1.34
CA VAL A 174 -6.41 7.82 -1.41
C VAL A 174 -7.23 7.53 -0.15
N GLN A 175 -6.76 7.93 1.04
CA GLN A 175 -7.53 7.82 2.28
C GLN A 175 -8.81 8.68 2.26
N SER A 176 -8.76 9.88 1.68
CA SER A 176 -9.95 10.70 1.46
C SER A 176 -10.94 10.02 0.50
N ILE A 177 -10.47 9.41 -0.59
CA ILE A 177 -11.33 8.63 -1.50
C ILE A 177 -12.02 7.48 -0.75
N LYS A 178 -11.29 6.77 0.11
CA LYS A 178 -11.87 5.71 0.96
C LYS A 178 -12.92 6.25 1.92
N ALA A 179 -12.74 7.44 2.49
CA ALA A 179 -13.77 8.08 3.30
C ALA A 179 -15.05 8.35 2.49
N THR A 180 -14.92 8.87 1.26
CA THR A 180 -16.06 9.05 0.35
C THR A 180 -16.73 7.72 -0.02
N MET A 181 -15.97 6.63 -0.16
CA MET A 181 -16.54 5.29 -0.36
C MET A 181 -17.40 4.82 0.82
N VAL A 182 -17.00 5.15 2.06
CA VAL A 182 -17.80 4.87 3.26
C VAL A 182 -19.08 5.69 3.25
N GLU A 183 -19.01 6.98 2.90
CA GLU A 183 -20.19 7.85 2.75
C GLU A 183 -21.16 7.31 1.68
N ARG A 184 -20.63 6.87 0.53
CA ARG A 184 -21.42 6.22 -0.52
C ARG A 184 -22.12 4.96 -0.02
N ALA A 185 -21.40 4.08 0.67
CA ALA A 185 -21.97 2.85 1.22
C ALA A 185 -23.09 3.13 2.23
N ASN A 186 -22.93 4.18 3.05
CA ASN A 186 -23.96 4.60 3.99
C ASN A 186 -25.19 5.19 3.27
N ALA A 187 -24.98 6.02 2.24
CA ALA A 187 -26.08 6.57 1.44
C ALA A 187 -26.85 5.48 0.69
N PHE A 188 -26.14 4.47 0.15
CA PHE A 188 -26.76 3.32 -0.50
C PHE A 188 -27.62 2.53 0.48
N ARG A 189 -27.10 2.24 1.68
CA ARG A 189 -27.84 1.52 2.72
C ARG A 189 -29.12 2.27 3.12
N GLN A 190 -29.02 3.57 3.35
CA GLN A 190 -30.18 4.43 3.65
C GLN A 190 -31.21 4.40 2.53
N GLN A 191 -30.76 4.43 1.27
CA GLN A 191 -31.65 4.32 0.12
C GLN A 191 -32.40 2.98 0.10
N CYS A 192 -31.72 1.87 0.36
CA CYS A 192 -32.34 0.53 0.40
C CYS A 192 -33.34 0.40 1.54
N GLU A 193 -32.96 0.80 2.75
CA GLU A 193 -33.82 0.77 3.96
C GLU A 193 -35.10 1.60 3.77
N LEU A 194 -34.96 2.81 3.21
CA LEU A 194 -36.09 3.69 2.96
C LEU A 194 -36.98 3.17 1.82
N ALA A 195 -36.40 2.60 0.76
CA ALA A 195 -37.15 1.99 -0.33
C ALA A 195 -37.98 0.78 0.13
N GLU A 196 -37.47 -0.03 1.06
CA GLU A 196 -38.22 -1.11 1.68
C GLU A 196 -39.37 -0.57 2.55
N THR A 197 -39.12 0.48 3.32
CA THR A 197 -40.14 1.14 4.14
C THR A 197 -41.27 1.73 3.29
N ILE A 198 -40.94 2.40 2.19
CA ILE A 198 -41.92 2.95 1.24
C ILE A 198 -42.79 1.85 0.65
N LYS A 199 -42.21 0.72 0.22
CA LYS A 199 -42.95 -0.44 -0.30
C LYS A 199 -43.90 -1.02 0.75
N LEU A 200 -43.46 -1.13 2.00
CA LEU A 200 -44.31 -1.64 3.09
C LEU A 200 -45.50 -0.70 3.36
N LYS A 201 -45.26 0.62 3.33
CA LYS A 201 -46.30 1.64 3.49
C LYS A 201 -47.29 1.64 2.31
N GLU A 202 -46.82 1.43 1.08
CA GLU A 202 -47.65 1.25 -0.11
C GLU A 202 -48.62 0.07 0.05
N ILE A 203 -48.09 -1.11 0.40
CA ILE A 203 -48.90 -2.33 0.63
C ILE A 203 -49.93 -2.10 1.75
N ASN A 204 -49.53 -1.42 2.83
CA ASN A 204 -50.44 -1.13 3.94
C ASN A 204 -51.55 -0.14 3.52
N LEU A 205 -51.22 0.89 2.74
CA LEU A 205 -52.19 1.83 2.19
C LEU A 205 -53.21 1.11 1.30
N ASP A 206 -52.76 0.26 0.38
CA ASP A 206 -53.62 -0.55 -0.49
C ASP A 206 -54.59 -1.42 0.33
N LYS A 207 -54.08 -2.05 1.40
CA LYS A 207 -54.90 -2.85 2.32
C LYS A 207 -55.96 -2.00 3.04
N LEU A 208 -55.60 -0.81 3.52
CA LEU A 208 -56.53 0.11 4.18
C LEU A 208 -57.61 0.62 3.20
N MET A 209 -57.25 0.86 1.94
CA MET A 209 -58.19 1.24 0.88
C MET A 209 -59.18 0.11 0.58
N LEU A 210 -58.69 -1.12 0.41
CA LEU A 210 -59.53 -2.31 0.19
C LEU A 210 -60.51 -2.56 1.34
N THR A 211 -60.08 -2.30 2.57
CA THR A 211 -60.90 -2.49 3.78
C THR A 211 -61.78 -1.28 4.11
N ARG A 212 -61.74 -0.20 3.31
CA ARG A 212 -62.47 1.07 3.54
C ARG A 212 -62.26 1.62 4.95
N SER A 213 -61.02 1.54 5.44
CA SER A 213 -60.66 2.05 6.77
C SER A 213 -60.77 3.57 6.83
N GLU A 214 -61.21 4.12 7.97
CA GLU A 214 -61.21 5.57 8.21
C GLU A 214 -59.80 6.18 8.23
N LYS A 215 -58.76 5.36 8.43
CA LYS A 215 -57.35 5.79 8.50
C LYS A 215 -56.67 5.98 7.14
N VAL A 216 -57.39 5.80 6.03
CA VAL A 216 -56.81 5.90 4.67
C VAL A 216 -56.20 7.28 4.41
N GLY A 217 -56.87 8.36 4.84
CA GLY A 217 -56.37 9.72 4.61
C GLY A 217 -55.04 10.02 5.31
N GLU A 218 -54.89 9.57 6.57
CA GLU A 218 -53.64 9.73 7.33
C GLU A 218 -52.50 8.92 6.70
N ALA A 219 -52.77 7.66 6.33
CA ALA A 219 -51.79 6.79 5.69
C ALA A 219 -51.36 7.30 4.31
N GLU A 220 -52.25 7.95 3.55
CA GLU A 220 -51.93 8.54 2.24
C GLU A 220 -51.00 9.76 2.38
N ILE A 221 -51.19 10.59 3.40
CA ILE A 221 -50.31 11.74 3.68
C ILE A 221 -48.91 11.23 4.07
N GLU A 222 -48.82 10.30 5.02
CA GLU A 222 -47.54 9.73 5.48
C GLU A 222 -46.78 9.06 4.32
N TYR A 223 -47.49 8.30 3.46
CA TYR A 223 -46.88 7.70 2.27
C TYR A 223 -46.33 8.75 1.29
N LYS A 224 -47.06 9.85 1.05
CA LYS A 224 -46.61 10.92 0.16
C LYS A 224 -45.37 11.63 0.71
N GLU A 225 -45.33 11.94 2.00
CA GLU A 225 -44.17 12.55 2.66
C GLU A 225 -42.94 11.64 2.57
N LEU A 226 -43.10 10.36 2.90
CA LEU A 226 -42.02 9.37 2.84
C LEU A 226 -41.50 9.16 1.42
N LYS A 227 -42.38 9.27 0.42
CA LYS A 227 -41.98 9.18 -1.00
C LYS A 227 -41.10 10.37 -1.41
N VAL A 228 -41.44 11.59 -0.98
CA VAL A 228 -40.61 12.79 -1.23
C VAL A 228 -39.24 12.64 -0.57
N GLU A 229 -39.18 12.15 0.67
CA GLU A 229 -37.92 11.85 1.35
C GLU A 229 -37.10 10.78 0.61
N GLY A 230 -37.77 9.73 0.11
CA GLY A 230 -37.15 8.67 -0.70
C GLY A 230 -36.50 9.18 -1.98
N GLU A 231 -37.13 10.15 -2.65
CA GLU A 231 -36.58 10.83 -3.83
C GLU A 231 -35.33 11.65 -3.47
N GLU A 232 -35.32 12.32 -2.31
CA GLU A 232 -34.16 13.09 -1.84
C GLU A 232 -32.96 12.17 -1.49
N VAL A 233 -33.20 11.08 -0.76
CA VAL A 233 -32.16 10.09 -0.40
C VAL A 233 -31.57 9.44 -1.66
N THR A 234 -32.42 9.10 -2.64
CA THR A 234 -31.99 8.57 -3.93
C THR A 234 -31.11 9.58 -4.68
N ARG A 235 -31.56 10.84 -4.77
CA ARG A 235 -30.78 11.90 -5.43
C ARG A 235 -29.42 12.11 -4.75
N ARG A 236 -29.35 12.03 -3.42
CA ARG A 236 -28.10 12.15 -2.68
C ARG A 236 -27.12 11.03 -3.04
N PHE A 237 -27.58 9.77 -3.04
CA PHE A 237 -26.75 8.65 -3.45
C PHE A 237 -26.25 8.81 -4.89
N GLU A 238 -27.14 9.12 -5.83
CA GLU A 238 -26.80 9.34 -7.25
C GLU A 238 -25.78 10.47 -7.43
N THR A 239 -25.90 11.56 -6.64
CA THR A 239 -24.94 12.67 -6.66
C THR A 239 -23.55 12.22 -6.22
N ILE A 240 -23.45 11.41 -5.16
CA ILE A 240 -22.18 10.84 -4.71
C ILE A 240 -21.61 9.93 -5.81
N VAL A 241 -22.44 9.08 -6.41
CA VAL A 241 -22.00 8.17 -7.47
C VAL A 241 -21.43 8.92 -8.67
N HIS A 242 -22.15 9.93 -9.15
CA HIS A 242 -21.75 10.70 -10.31
C HIS A 242 -20.45 11.45 -10.06
N ARG A 243 -20.36 12.22 -8.97
CA ARG A 243 -19.14 12.98 -8.62
C ARG A 243 -17.94 12.08 -8.41
N MET A 244 -18.12 10.96 -7.70
CA MET A 244 -17.02 10.03 -7.47
C MET A 244 -16.48 9.44 -8.78
N ASN A 245 -17.34 9.17 -9.77
CA ASN A 245 -16.93 8.67 -11.08
C ASN A 245 -16.18 9.71 -11.91
N GLU A 246 -16.49 11.00 -11.76
CA GLU A 246 -15.74 12.07 -12.43
C GLU A 246 -14.39 12.30 -11.74
N GLU A 247 -14.41 12.44 -10.41
CA GLU A 247 -13.21 12.72 -9.61
C GLU A 247 -12.19 11.58 -9.67
N ILE A 248 -12.62 10.32 -9.79
CA ILE A 248 -11.66 9.22 -9.91
C ILE A 248 -10.86 9.28 -11.20
N VAL A 249 -11.47 9.74 -12.30
CA VAL A 249 -10.77 9.89 -13.58
C VAL A 249 -9.73 11.01 -13.46
N HIS A 250 -10.14 12.17 -12.94
CA HIS A 250 -9.23 13.29 -12.69
C HIS A 250 -8.08 12.92 -11.75
N PHE A 251 -8.38 12.21 -10.66
CA PHE A 251 -7.37 11.69 -9.73
C PHE A 251 -6.37 10.77 -10.44
N GLN A 252 -6.83 9.84 -11.27
CA GLN A 252 -5.95 8.90 -11.97
C GLN A 252 -5.02 9.60 -12.97
N GLU A 253 -5.54 10.57 -13.72
CA GLU A 253 -4.76 11.37 -14.66
C GLU A 253 -3.69 12.20 -13.93
N GLN A 254 -4.11 12.97 -12.93
CA GLN A 254 -3.20 13.82 -12.15
C GLN A 254 -2.13 12.99 -11.43
N LYS A 255 -2.52 11.90 -10.75
CA LYS A 255 -1.58 10.98 -10.10
C LYS A 255 -0.53 10.46 -11.06
N THR A 256 -0.93 10.11 -12.27
CA THR A 256 0.00 9.53 -13.26
C THR A 256 1.03 10.55 -13.72
N LEU A 257 0.62 11.80 -13.95
CA LEU A 257 1.52 12.89 -14.32
C LEU A 257 2.48 13.23 -13.17
N ASP A 258 1.93 13.51 -11.99
CA ASP A 258 2.70 13.98 -10.84
C ASP A 258 3.70 12.92 -10.35
N LEU A 259 3.25 11.69 -10.17
CA LEU A 259 4.15 10.61 -9.75
C LEU A 259 5.15 10.27 -10.85
N GLY A 260 4.76 10.33 -12.13
CA GLY A 260 5.68 10.16 -13.25
C GLY A 260 6.85 11.13 -13.19
N LEU A 261 6.58 12.42 -12.93
CA LEU A 261 7.61 13.44 -12.74
C LEU A 261 8.45 13.17 -11.49
N ALA A 262 7.81 12.83 -10.36
CA ALA A 262 8.51 12.53 -9.12
C ALA A 262 9.48 11.35 -9.27
N PHE A 263 9.05 10.25 -9.93
CA PHE A 263 9.91 9.10 -10.22
C PHE A 263 11.06 9.45 -11.17
N HIS A 264 10.80 10.30 -12.16
CA HIS A 264 11.84 10.75 -13.08
C HIS A 264 12.93 11.56 -12.37
N GLU A 265 12.54 12.56 -11.58
CA GLU A 265 13.50 13.39 -10.82
C GLU A 265 14.20 12.57 -9.73
N PHE A 266 13.52 11.62 -9.11
CA PHE A 266 14.15 10.64 -8.21
C PHE A 266 15.27 9.86 -8.92
N ALA A 267 14.96 9.21 -10.04
CA ALA A 267 15.94 8.39 -10.76
C ALA A 267 17.16 9.22 -11.21
N LYS A 268 16.89 10.44 -11.68
CA LYS A 268 17.92 11.41 -12.10
C LYS A 268 18.80 11.85 -10.92
N GLY A 269 18.20 12.20 -9.78
CA GLY A 269 18.94 12.57 -8.57
C GLY A 269 19.85 11.46 -8.06
N GLN A 270 19.33 10.21 -8.02
CA GLN A 270 20.14 9.04 -7.64
C GLN A 270 21.29 8.77 -8.61
N ALA A 271 21.04 8.86 -9.92
CA ALA A 271 22.08 8.68 -10.93
C ALA A 271 23.17 9.75 -10.84
N GLN A 272 22.78 11.02 -10.64
CA GLN A 272 23.71 12.12 -10.42
C GLN A 272 24.56 11.91 -9.17
N LEU A 273 23.94 11.57 -8.03
CA LEU A 273 24.67 11.29 -6.80
C LEU A 273 25.66 10.13 -6.98
N ALA A 274 25.24 9.05 -7.63
CA ALA A 274 26.11 7.90 -7.89
C ALA A 274 27.34 8.28 -8.74
N ASN A 275 27.14 9.07 -9.79
CA ASN A 275 28.24 9.57 -10.63
C ASN A 275 29.18 10.50 -9.85
N GLU A 276 28.64 11.43 -9.07
CA GLU A 276 29.44 12.35 -8.24
C GLU A 276 30.28 11.60 -7.20
N ILE A 277 29.72 10.55 -6.57
CA ILE A 277 30.45 9.66 -5.67
C ILE A 277 31.60 8.96 -6.40
N ALA A 278 31.32 8.37 -7.56
CA ALA A 278 32.31 7.65 -8.33
C ALA A 278 33.46 8.58 -8.79
N ASP A 279 33.13 9.78 -9.28
CA ASP A 279 34.12 10.76 -9.73
C ASP A 279 34.98 11.30 -8.59
N ALA A 280 34.38 11.56 -7.42
CA ALA A 280 35.12 11.97 -6.24
C ALA A 280 36.19 10.92 -5.87
N TRP A 281 35.83 9.65 -5.83
CA TRP A 281 36.77 8.58 -5.49
C TRP A 281 37.80 8.29 -6.59
N ARG A 282 37.38 8.25 -7.87
CA ARG A 282 38.31 8.10 -9.01
C ARG A 282 39.37 9.19 -9.03
N SER A 283 38.98 10.44 -8.74
CA SER A 283 39.92 11.56 -8.70
C SER A 283 40.90 11.53 -7.52
N LEU A 284 40.58 10.75 -6.47
CA LEU A 284 41.42 10.61 -5.29
C LEU A 284 42.45 9.48 -5.46
N LEU A 285 42.08 8.37 -6.12
CA LEU A 285 42.91 7.18 -6.26
C LEU A 285 44.36 7.47 -6.71
N PRO A 286 44.61 8.22 -7.80
CA PRO A 286 45.98 8.49 -8.26
C PRO A 286 46.84 9.24 -7.23
N LYS A 287 46.21 10.08 -6.40
CA LYS A 287 46.91 10.83 -5.35
C LYS A 287 47.35 9.92 -4.20
N LEU A 288 46.57 8.89 -3.90
CA LEU A 288 46.89 7.90 -2.89
C LEU A 288 48.00 6.95 -3.39
N GLU A 289 47.94 6.53 -4.66
CA GLU A 289 48.97 5.70 -5.29
C GLU A 289 50.32 6.42 -5.39
N ALA A 290 50.31 7.71 -5.69
CA ALA A 290 51.54 8.52 -5.66
C ALA A 290 52.18 8.56 -4.26
N CYS A 291 51.37 8.49 -3.19
CA CYS A 291 51.86 8.46 -1.82
C CYS A 291 52.51 7.10 -1.46
N SER A 292 51.96 5.97 -1.92
CA SER A 292 52.53 4.64 -1.64
C SER A 292 53.87 4.43 -2.37
N SER A 293 54.01 5.01 -3.55
CA SER A 293 55.21 4.94 -4.39
C SER A 293 56.44 5.65 -3.79
N THR A 294 56.22 6.63 -2.89
CA THR A 294 57.30 7.35 -2.19
C THR A 294 57.94 6.59 -1.02
N HIS A 295 57.45 5.38 -0.69
CA HIS A 295 57.92 4.56 0.44
C HIS A 295 58.63 3.26 0.01
N THR A 296 58.82 3.04 -1.29
CA THR A 296 59.77 2.06 -1.86
C THR A 296 61.00 2.77 -2.37
#